data_AF-A0A2T0BID2-F1
#
_entry.id   AF-A0A2T0BID2-F1
#
_cell.length_a   1.000
_cell.length_b   1.000
_cell.length_c   1.000
_cell.angle_alpha   90.00
_cell.angle_beta   90.00
_cell.angle_gamma   90.00
#
_symmetry.space_group_name_H-M   'P 1'
#
loop_
_entity.id
_entity.type
_entity.pdbx_description
1 polymer ?
#
loop_
_entity_poly.entity_id
_entity_poly.type
_entity_poly.pdbx_seq_one_letter_code
_entity_poly.pdbx_strand_id
1 'polypeptide(L)'
;MIKSEDAISIIKKAGGLSFLTHYNKSIGFAGLNNKDIEKEIKCLISVGLDGLERYYPSFKEEDYKFLDYLIEKFDLMISGGTDYHGKNRPEIKLGTGKDNNLFIPYDIYKKISIKLK
;
A
#
# COMPACT_ATOMS: atom_id res chain seq x y z
N MET A 1 -18.26 -10.09 -5.35
CA MET A 1 -16.99 -9.49 -4.91
C MET A 1 -16.89 -9.67 -3.40
N ILE A 2 -15.71 -10.03 -2.88
CA ILE A 2 -15.47 -10.09 -1.43
C ILE A 2 -15.29 -8.67 -0.88
N LYS A 3 -15.63 -8.43 0.38
CA LYS A 3 -15.39 -7.14 1.03
C LYS A 3 -13.93 -7.05 1.50
N SER A 4 -13.43 -5.83 1.70
CA SER A 4 -12.05 -5.60 2.14
C SER A 4 -11.76 -6.23 3.50
N GLU A 5 -12.72 -6.18 4.41
CA GLU A 5 -12.66 -6.77 5.75
C GLU A 5 -12.54 -8.29 5.68
N ASP A 6 -13.26 -8.93 4.75
CA ASP A 6 -13.17 -10.37 4.50
C ASP A 6 -11.79 -10.72 3.93
N ALA A 7 -11.28 -9.92 2.99
CA ALA A 7 -9.96 -10.12 2.41
C ALA A 7 -8.84 -10.01 3.46
N ILE A 8 -8.88 -8.99 4.32
CA ILE A 8 -7.95 -8.81 5.44
C ILE A 8 -8.02 -10.02 6.38
N SER A 9 -9.23 -10.45 6.74
CA SER A 9 -9.46 -11.62 7.59
C SER A 9 -8.85 -12.89 7.00
N ILE A 10 -9.01 -13.12 5.70
CA ILE A 10 -8.45 -14.29 4.99
C ILE A 10 -6.92 -14.25 5.02
N ILE A 11 -6.31 -13.11 4.68
CA ILE A 11 -4.84 -12.94 4.69
C ILE A 11 -4.29 -13.23 6.10
N LYS A 12 -4.90 -12.65 7.14
CA LYS A 12 -4.50 -12.87 8.53
C LYS A 12 -4.60 -14.33 8.96
N LYS A 13 -5.71 -15.00 8.62
CA LYS A 13 -5.91 -16.43 8.92
C LYS A 13 -4.89 -17.33 8.24
N ALA A 14 -4.36 -16.91 7.09
CA ALA A 14 -3.28 -17.59 6.39
C ALA A 14 -1.87 -17.29 6.96
N GLY A 15 -1.75 -16.48 8.04
CA GLY A 15 -0.47 -16.08 8.61
C GLY A 15 0.19 -14.89 7.92
N GLY A 16 -0.49 -14.29 6.92
CA GLY A 16 0.02 -13.15 6.17
C GLY A 16 -0.23 -11.80 6.85
N LEU A 17 0.36 -10.78 6.23
CA LEU A 17 0.16 -9.37 6.54
C LEU A 17 -0.56 -8.69 5.37
N SER A 18 -1.47 -7.78 5.68
CA SER A 18 -2.33 -7.09 4.72
C SER A 18 -1.88 -5.64 4.50
N PHE A 19 -1.74 -5.25 3.24
CA PHE A 19 -1.31 -3.91 2.84
C PHE A 19 -2.29 -3.29 1.85
N LEU A 20 -2.64 -2.02 2.04
CA LEU A 20 -3.42 -1.26 1.07
C LEU A 20 -2.48 -0.69 0.00
N THR A 21 -2.67 -1.09 -1.26
CA THR A 21 -1.80 -0.70 -2.38
C THR A 21 -2.33 0.50 -3.16
N HIS A 22 -1.42 1.31 -3.69
CA HIS A 22 -1.62 2.42 -4.65
C HIS A 22 -2.98 3.14 -4.47
N TYR A 23 -3.18 3.72 -3.27
CA TYR A 23 -4.48 4.26 -2.80
C TYR A 23 -5.06 5.36 -3.72
N ASN A 24 -4.21 6.02 -4.50
CA ASN A 24 -4.58 7.13 -5.38
C ASN A 24 -5.27 6.67 -6.68
N LYS A 25 -5.48 5.37 -6.88
CA LYS A 25 -6.27 4.85 -8.00
C LYS A 25 -7.75 5.13 -7.80
N SER A 26 -8.46 5.41 -8.90
CA SER A 26 -9.91 5.70 -8.88
C SER A 26 -10.79 4.49 -8.50
N ILE A 27 -10.21 3.30 -8.35
CA ILE A 27 -10.92 2.13 -7.84
C ILE A 27 -10.82 2.11 -6.31
N GLY A 28 -11.93 2.34 -5.62
CA GLY A 28 -11.99 2.38 -4.16
C GLY A 28 -12.25 3.78 -3.62
N PHE A 29 -11.26 4.67 -3.66
CA PHE A 29 -11.32 6.01 -3.04
C PHE A 29 -11.64 7.16 -3.99
N ALA A 30 -12.15 6.88 -5.20
CA ALA A 30 -12.51 7.94 -6.14
C ALA A 30 -13.48 8.95 -5.52
N GLY A 31 -13.16 10.24 -5.66
CA GLY A 31 -13.98 11.34 -5.16
C GLY A 31 -13.86 11.64 -3.67
N LEU A 32 -13.10 10.82 -2.92
CA LEU A 32 -12.80 11.11 -1.52
C LEU A 32 -11.67 12.11 -1.39
N ASN A 33 -11.78 13.02 -0.42
CA ASN A 33 -10.65 13.85 0.00
C ASN A 33 -9.80 13.10 1.04
N ASN A 34 -8.64 13.65 1.40
CA ASN A 34 -7.71 13.03 2.35
C ASN A 34 -8.35 12.70 3.71
N LYS A 35 -9.28 13.51 4.21
CA LYS A 35 -9.96 13.27 5.50
C LYS A 35 -10.90 12.06 5.41
N ASP A 36 -11.62 11.93 4.30
CA ASP A 36 -12.50 10.78 4.07
C ASP A 36 -11.68 9.51 3.82
N ILE A 37 -10.59 9.59 3.05
CA ILE A 37 -9.66 8.47 2.85
C ILE A 37 -9.07 8.00 4.19
N GLU A 38 -8.63 8.93 5.04
CA GLU A 38 -8.12 8.61 6.36
C GLU A 38 -9.17 7.86 7.20
N LYS A 39 -10.43 8.28 7.15
CA LYS A 39 -11.53 7.61 7.86
C LYS A 39 -11.72 6.17 7.37
N GLU A 40 -11.68 5.94 6.06
CA GLU A 40 -11.78 4.59 5.50
C GLU A 40 -10.58 3.72 5.88
N ILE A 41 -9.36 4.26 5.80
CA ILE A 41 -8.15 3.56 6.26
C ILE A 41 -8.25 3.22 7.75
N LYS A 42 -8.77 4.13 8.58
CA LYS A 42 -9.01 3.86 10.00
C LYS A 42 -10.00 2.71 10.23
N CYS A 43 -11.06 2.60 9.41
CA CYS A 43 -11.94 1.43 9.43
C CYS A 43 -11.18 0.15 9.06
N LEU A 44 -10.35 0.16 8.01
CA LEU A 44 -9.54 -1.00 7.62
C LEU A 44 -8.54 -1.41 8.72
N ILE A 45 -7.92 -0.45 9.39
CA ILE A 45 -7.04 -0.70 10.54
C ILE A 45 -7.82 -1.39 11.67
N SER A 46 -9.06 -0.95 11.94
CA SER A 46 -9.88 -1.55 13.00
C SER A 46 -10.22 -3.02 12.77
N VAL A 47 -10.18 -3.49 11.51
CA VAL A 47 -10.37 -4.90 11.14
C VAL A 47 -9.06 -5.63 10.86
N GLY A 48 -7.93 -4.96 11.03
CA GLY A 48 -6.61 -5.58 11.04
C GLY A 48 -5.68 -5.22 9.88
N LEU A 49 -5.89 -4.15 9.13
CA LEU A 49 -4.89 -3.70 8.14
C LEU A 49 -3.51 -3.52 8.80
N ASP A 50 -2.46 -4.09 8.21
CA ASP A 50 -1.11 -4.08 8.80
C ASP A 50 -0.24 -2.93 8.27
N GLY A 51 -0.49 -2.49 7.04
CA GLY A 51 0.35 -1.47 6.42
C GLY A 51 -0.21 -0.82 5.17
N LEU A 52 0.58 0.11 4.63
CA LEU A 52 0.29 0.84 3.39
C LEU A 52 1.44 0.65 2.39
N GLU A 53 1.13 0.68 1.10
CA GLU A 53 2.14 0.86 0.06
C GLU A 53 2.57 2.31 0.04
N ARG A 54 3.83 2.56 0.45
CA ARG A 54 4.44 3.90 0.39
C ARG A 54 5.15 4.11 -0.94
N TYR A 55 5.79 3.08 -1.48
CA TYR A 55 6.63 3.20 -2.68
C TYR A 55 5.91 2.64 -3.89
N TYR A 56 5.45 3.52 -4.79
CA TYR A 56 4.73 3.14 -6.01
C TYR A 56 5.07 4.11 -7.17
N PRO A 57 5.32 3.62 -8.41
CA PRO A 57 5.87 4.45 -9.49
C PRO A 57 5.06 5.68 -9.91
N SER A 58 3.75 5.71 -9.64
CA SER A 58 2.89 6.83 -10.02
C SER A 58 2.55 7.78 -8.87
N PHE A 59 3.11 7.56 -7.68
CA PHE A 59 2.96 8.51 -6.59
C PHE A 59 3.75 9.79 -6.82
N LYS A 60 3.16 10.89 -6.37
CA LYS A 60 3.75 12.22 -6.32
C LYS A 60 4.07 12.60 -4.89
N GLU A 61 4.79 13.71 -4.71
CA GLU A 61 5.15 14.26 -3.39
C GLU A 61 3.96 14.40 -2.43
N GLU A 62 2.79 14.76 -2.94
CA GLU A 62 1.56 14.86 -2.15
C GLU A 62 1.07 13.50 -1.63
N ASP A 63 1.19 12.46 -2.46
CA ASP A 63 0.83 11.09 -2.07
C ASP A 63 1.77 10.61 -0.95
N TYR A 64 3.08 10.82 -1.11
CA TYR A 64 4.07 10.45 -0.10
C TYR A 64 3.84 11.18 1.23
N LYS A 65 3.60 12.51 1.20
CA LYS A 65 3.31 13.29 2.40
C LYS A 65 2.09 12.79 3.15
N PHE A 66 1.02 12.48 2.43
CA PHE A 66 -0.20 11.96 3.05
C PHE A 66 -0.01 10.56 3.62
N LEU A 67 0.68 9.67 2.90
CA LEU A 67 0.99 8.33 3.38
C LEU A 67 1.91 8.36 4.60
N ASP A 68 2.96 9.18 4.58
CA ASP A 68 3.88 9.34 5.72
C ASP A 68 3.13 9.81 6.97
N TYR A 69 2.24 10.79 6.82
CA TYR A 69 1.35 11.23 7.89
C TYR A 69 0.52 10.07 8.48
N LEU A 70 -0.12 9.25 7.63
CA LEU A 70 -0.93 8.12 8.08
C LEU A 70 -0.09 7.02 8.74
N ILE A 71 1.06 6.71 8.16
CA ILE A 71 2.00 5.70 8.65
C ILE A 71 2.47 6.06 10.05
N GLU A 72 2.92 7.29 10.26
CA GLU A 72 3.37 7.78 11.56
C GLU A 72 2.21 7.84 12.57
N LYS A 73 1.04 8.34 12.14
CA LYS A 73 -0.12 8.52 13.01
C LYS A 73 -0.69 7.20 13.54
N PHE A 74 -0.67 6.15 12.72
CA PHE A 74 -1.32 4.87 13.02
C PHE A 74 -0.33 3.71 13.23
N ASP A 75 0.98 4.00 13.29
CA ASP A 75 2.05 3.00 13.45
C ASP A 75 1.97 1.85 12.45
N LEU A 76 1.80 2.20 11.17
CA LEU A 76 1.58 1.22 10.09
C LEU A 76 2.90 0.74 9.48
N MET A 77 2.89 -0.50 9.02
CA MET A 77 4.01 -1.03 8.24
C MET A 77 4.05 -0.41 6.85
N ILE A 78 5.25 -0.34 6.29
CA ILE A 78 5.49 0.19 4.94
C ILE A 78 5.70 -0.97 3.98
N SER A 79 5.16 -0.86 2.77
CA SER A 79 5.46 -1.74 1.63
C SER A 79 5.74 -0.93 0.35
N GLY A 80 6.10 -1.62 -0.72
CA GLY A 80 6.37 -1.01 -2.02
C GLY A 80 6.33 -2.03 -3.15
N GLY A 81 5.95 -1.58 -4.34
CA GLY A 81 5.89 -2.42 -5.53
C GLY A 81 5.88 -1.61 -6.82
N THR A 82 6.44 -2.18 -7.88
CA THR A 82 6.38 -1.53 -9.21
C THR A 82 5.02 -1.69 -9.87
N ASP A 83 4.23 -2.68 -9.45
CA ASP A 83 2.98 -3.07 -10.10
C ASP A 83 3.18 -3.38 -11.60
N TYR A 84 4.21 -4.18 -11.89
CA TYR A 84 4.61 -4.52 -13.25
C TYR A 84 3.61 -5.47 -13.91
N HIS A 85 3.17 -5.12 -15.12
CA HIS A 85 2.17 -5.87 -15.89
C HIS A 85 2.63 -6.20 -17.33
N GLY A 86 3.94 -6.16 -17.60
CA GLY A 86 4.49 -6.44 -18.92
C GLY A 86 3.92 -5.54 -20.01
N LYS A 87 3.39 -6.13 -21.07
CA LYS A 87 2.85 -5.39 -22.23
C LYS A 87 1.70 -4.45 -21.89
N ASN A 88 0.99 -4.67 -20.78
CA ASN A 88 -0.12 -3.80 -20.35
C ASN A 88 0.36 -2.49 -19.72
N ARG A 89 1.62 -2.45 -19.25
CA ARG A 89 2.28 -1.26 -18.69
C ARG A 89 3.74 -1.22 -19.16
N PRO A 90 3.99 -1.03 -20.46
CA PRO A 90 5.32 -1.18 -21.06
C PRO A 90 6.36 -0.19 -20.49
N GLU A 91 5.89 0.93 -19.92
CA GLU A 91 6.68 1.96 -19.27
C GLU A 91 7.18 1.56 -17.88
N ILE A 92 6.55 0.58 -17.23
CA ILE A 92 6.96 0.09 -15.91
C ILE A 92 7.96 -1.04 -16.09
N LYS A 93 9.11 -0.94 -15.42
CA LYS A 93 10.11 -2.00 -15.34
C LYS A 93 9.99 -2.73 -14.01
N LEU A 94 10.19 -4.04 -14.04
CA LEU A 94 10.26 -4.87 -12.85
C LEU A 94 11.44 -4.39 -11.98
N GLY A 95 11.18 -4.17 -10.69
CA GLY A 95 12.18 -3.73 -9.71
C GLY A 95 12.46 -2.22 -9.66
N THR A 96 12.40 -1.49 -10.79
CA THR A 96 12.83 -0.07 -10.84
C THR A 96 11.72 0.94 -11.18
N GLY A 97 10.52 0.48 -11.55
CA GLY A 97 9.39 1.38 -11.81
C GLY A 97 9.47 2.07 -13.16
N LYS A 98 8.96 3.31 -13.23
CA LYS A 98 8.95 4.10 -14.47
C LYS A 98 10.22 4.94 -14.54
N ASP A 99 10.98 4.85 -15.62
CA ASP A 99 12.22 5.65 -15.79
C ASP A 99 13.20 5.52 -14.60
N ASN A 100 13.26 4.34 -13.97
CA ASN A 100 14.03 4.06 -12.75
C ASN A 100 13.68 4.94 -11.53
N ASN A 101 12.45 5.43 -11.45
CA ASN A 101 11.99 6.34 -10.39
C ASN A 101 11.69 5.65 -9.05
N LEU A 102 11.78 4.32 -8.98
CA LEU A 102 11.44 3.57 -7.77
C LEU A 102 12.66 2.91 -7.16
N PHE A 103 12.93 3.27 -5.90
CA PHE A 103 13.89 2.58 -5.04
C PHE A 103 13.20 2.24 -3.73
N ILE A 104 13.12 0.95 -3.41
CA ILE A 104 12.51 0.44 -2.17
C ILE A 104 13.67 -0.03 -1.28
N PRO A 105 13.94 0.64 -0.15
CA PRO A 105 14.97 0.20 0.79
C PRO A 105 14.75 -1.25 1.25
N TYR A 106 15.81 -2.08 1.20
CA TYR A 106 15.73 -3.49 1.58
C TYR A 106 15.31 -3.70 3.05
N ASP A 107 15.55 -2.71 3.92
CA ASP A 107 15.12 -2.77 5.31
C ASP A 107 13.59 -2.79 5.47
N ILE A 108 12.83 -2.33 4.47
CA ILE A 108 11.37 -2.47 4.45
C ILE A 108 11.00 -3.95 4.41
N TYR A 109 11.61 -4.71 3.50
CA TYR A 109 11.41 -6.16 3.44
C TYR A 109 11.80 -6.84 4.75
N LYS A 110 12.96 -6.48 5.34
CA LYS A 110 13.38 -7.06 6.64
C LYS A 110 12.36 -6.80 7.76
N LYS A 111 11.80 -5.59 7.83
CA LYS A 111 10.77 -5.24 8.82
C LYS A 111 9.50 -6.06 8.61
N ILE A 112 9.11 -6.31 7.35
CA ILE A 112 7.98 -7.20 7.01
C ILE A 112 8.29 -8.65 7.40
N SER A 113 9.45 -9.17 7.02
CA SER A 113 9.79 -10.59 7.21
C SER A 113 9.83 -11.01 8.67
N ILE A 114 10.24 -10.11 9.58
CA ILE A 114 10.28 -10.39 11.02
C ILE A 114 8.87 -10.50 11.63
N LYS A 115 7.83 -9.96 10.96
CA LYS A 115 6.44 -9.95 11.44
C LYS A 115 5.59 -11.08 10.86
N LEU A 116 6.07 -11.78 9.83
CA LEU A 116 5.40 -12.94 9.27
C LEU A 116 5.45 -14.11 10.26
N LYS A 117 4.34 -14.84 10.37
CA LYS A 117 4.19 -16.02 11.25
C LYS A 117 4.44 -17.31 10.50
#